data_AF-A0A0W0FB31-F1
#
_entry.id   AF-A0A0W0FB31-F1
#
_cell.length_a   1.000
_cell.length_b   1.000
_cell.length_c   1.000
_cell.angle_alpha   90.00
_cell.angle_beta   90.00
_cell.angle_gamma   90.00
#
_symmetry.space_group_name_H-M   'P 1'
#
loop_
_entity.id
_entity.type
_entity.pdbx_description
1 polymer ?
#
loop_
_entity_poly.entity_id
_entity_poly.type
_entity_poly.pdbx_seq_one_letter_code
_entity_poly.pdbx_strand_id
1 'polypeptide(L)'
;MSLLSHLPLLSQLTAQTSEKDDPVESYRLNSLEADSKMAGPLYALEFFMGINYGELRLETSPNIVHVRSSIKRLLQDQKLALIPTEETLDKLLKLHCQNLSCEVYDRTRYTDVSSPLVHSDIL
;
A
#
# COMPACT_ATOMS: atom_id res chain seq x y z
N MET A 1 35.06 0.51 -20.78
CA MET A 1 33.74 1.18 -20.65
C MET A 1 33.00 0.48 -19.51
N SER A 2 33.08 1.01 -18.29
CA SER A 2 32.58 0.34 -17.08
C SER A 2 31.06 0.53 -16.95
N LEU A 3 30.31 -0.55 -17.07
CA LEU A 3 28.86 -0.66 -16.88
C LEU A 3 28.51 -0.84 -15.39
N LEU A 4 29.00 0.03 -14.50
CA LEU A 4 28.85 -0.16 -13.05
C LEU A 4 28.56 1.13 -12.26
N SER A 5 27.77 2.04 -12.80
CA SER A 5 27.52 3.36 -12.16
C SER A 5 26.05 3.69 -11.88
N HIS A 6 25.12 2.74 -11.95
CA HIS A 6 23.67 3.04 -11.82
C HIS A 6 22.96 2.51 -10.58
N LEU A 7 23.68 2.02 -9.56
CA LEU A 7 23.05 1.70 -8.28
C LEU A 7 23.72 2.44 -7.11
N PRO A 8 23.26 3.66 -6.78
CA PRO A 8 23.58 4.15 -5.45
C PRO A 8 22.50 5.01 -4.76
N LEU A 9 21.21 4.90 -5.05
CA LEU A 9 20.22 5.73 -4.33
C LEU A 9 19.77 5.09 -3.00
N LEU A 10 19.47 3.80 -3.00
CA LEU A 10 18.98 3.06 -1.83
C LEU A 10 20.08 2.72 -0.81
N SER A 11 21.29 2.40 -1.29
CA SER A 11 22.46 2.13 -0.43
C SER A 11 23.03 3.40 0.21
N GLN A 12 22.90 4.56 -0.44
CA GLN A 12 23.32 5.84 0.14
C GLN A 12 22.33 6.35 1.20
N LEU A 13 21.03 6.10 1.03
CA LEU A 13 20.01 6.44 2.03
C LEU A 13 20.16 5.67 3.34
N THR A 14 20.69 4.45 3.30
CA THR A 14 20.87 3.58 4.48
C THR A 14 22.21 3.75 5.16
N ALA A 15 23.22 4.30 4.47
CA ALA A 15 24.57 4.42 5.00
C ALA A 15 24.83 5.69 5.85
N GLN A 16 23.89 6.64 5.90
CA GLN A 16 24.12 7.97 6.52
C GLN A 16 23.33 8.25 7.80
N THR A 17 22.43 7.37 8.24
CA THR A 17 21.58 7.64 9.41
C THR A 17 21.76 6.58 10.49
N SER A 18 22.33 7.01 11.62
CA SER A 18 22.22 6.28 12.88
C SER A 18 20.74 6.09 13.22
N GLU A 19 20.33 4.94 13.75
CA GLU A 19 18.91 4.69 14.09
C GLU A 19 18.34 5.69 15.11
N LYS A 20 19.21 6.38 15.86
CA LYS A 20 18.84 7.49 16.74
C LYS A 20 18.42 8.77 16.00
N ASP A 21 18.90 8.98 14.78
CA ASP A 21 18.69 10.21 14.00
C ASP A 21 17.61 10.07 12.91
N ASP A 22 17.07 8.86 12.69
CA ASP A 22 16.04 8.60 11.69
C ASP A 22 14.97 7.63 12.22
N PRO A 23 14.02 8.15 13.04
CA PRO A 23 13.01 7.32 13.71
C PRO A 23 12.02 6.71 12.71
N VAL A 24 11.42 5.59 13.11
CA VAL A 24 10.31 4.98 12.38
C VAL A 24 9.02 5.76 12.68
N GLU A 25 8.34 6.21 11.63
CA GLU A 25 7.10 6.96 11.70
C GLU A 25 6.01 6.29 10.87
N SER A 26 4.76 6.48 11.29
CA SER A 26 3.60 6.06 10.51
C SER A 26 3.40 6.99 9.30
N TYR A 27 3.14 6.38 8.16
CA TYR A 27 2.75 7.02 6.91
C TYR A 27 1.44 6.42 6.42
N ARG A 28 0.47 7.28 6.07
CA ARG A 28 -0.82 6.85 5.52
C ARG A 28 -0.70 6.73 4.00
N LEU A 29 -0.99 5.55 3.46
CA LEU A 29 -0.94 5.28 2.03
C LEU A 29 -1.98 6.11 1.27
N ASN A 30 -3.18 6.20 1.82
CA ASN A 30 -4.24 7.07 1.35
C ASN A 30 -4.58 8.07 2.45
N SER A 31 -4.28 9.34 2.21
CA SER A 31 -4.74 10.41 3.11
C SER A 31 -6.15 10.79 2.72
N LEU A 32 -7.14 10.35 3.51
CA LEU A 32 -8.50 10.88 3.43
C LEU A 32 -8.63 12.21 4.18
N GLU A 33 -7.63 13.10 4.06
CA GLU A 33 -7.81 14.54 4.32
C GLU A 33 -8.51 15.21 3.12
N ALA A 34 -9.02 14.41 2.18
CA ALA A 34 -9.79 14.88 1.05
C ALA A 34 -11.12 15.43 1.55
N ASP A 35 -11.35 16.71 1.27
CA ASP A 35 -12.64 17.39 1.26
C ASP A 35 -13.82 16.41 1.27
N SER A 36 -14.79 16.64 2.16
CA SER A 36 -16.05 15.87 2.30
C SER A 36 -16.80 15.56 0.99
N LYS A 37 -16.41 16.19 -0.11
CA LYS A 37 -16.85 15.95 -1.50
C LYS A 37 -16.30 14.66 -2.13
N MET A 38 -15.22 14.07 -1.60
CA MET A 38 -14.56 12.90 -2.19
C MET A 38 -15.01 11.55 -1.58
N ALA A 39 -15.84 11.59 -0.53
CA ALA A 39 -16.39 10.39 0.11
C ALA A 39 -17.32 9.58 -0.82
N GLY A 40 -18.14 10.25 -1.64
CA GLY A 40 -19.07 9.61 -2.58
C GLY A 40 -18.40 8.63 -3.57
N PRO A 41 -17.33 9.04 -4.27
CA PRO A 41 -16.56 8.18 -5.17
C PRO A 41 -15.96 6.93 -4.51
N LEU A 42 -15.56 7.00 -3.24
CA LEU A 42 -14.95 5.88 -2.52
C LEU A 42 -15.96 4.76 -2.24
N TYR A 43 -17.22 5.09 -1.92
CA TYR A 43 -18.26 4.08 -1.68
C TYR A 43 -18.61 3.28 -2.93
N ALA A 44 -18.55 3.90 -4.11
CA ALA A 44 -18.74 3.16 -5.36
C ALA A 44 -17.62 2.14 -5.60
N LEU A 45 -16.39 2.44 -5.15
CA LEU A 45 -15.24 1.54 -5.29
C LEU A 45 -15.35 0.32 -4.36
N GLU A 46 -16.05 0.41 -3.24
CA GLU A 46 -16.26 -0.71 -2.30
C GLU A 46 -16.89 -1.92 -2.99
N PHE A 47 -17.95 -1.70 -3.77
CA PHE A 47 -18.61 -2.79 -4.53
C PHE A 47 -17.73 -3.38 -5.63
N PHE A 48 -16.87 -2.57 -6.26
CA PHE A 48 -15.87 -3.06 -7.22
C PHE A 48 -14.79 -3.91 -6.54
N MET A 49 -14.48 -3.60 -5.28
CA MET A 49 -13.58 -4.36 -4.43
C MET A 49 -14.26 -5.54 -3.71
N GLY A 50 -15.52 -5.85 -4.05
CA GLY A 50 -16.26 -6.97 -3.45
C GLY A 50 -16.53 -6.80 -1.95
N ILE A 51 -16.40 -5.59 -1.41
CA ILE A 51 -16.64 -5.27 0.00
C ILE A 51 -17.97 -4.54 0.16
N ASN A 52 -18.57 -4.64 1.34
CA ASN A 52 -19.84 -3.99 1.63
C ASN A 52 -19.66 -2.48 1.85
N TYR A 53 -20.76 -1.74 1.75
CA TYR A 53 -20.79 -0.32 2.08
C TYR A 53 -20.24 -0.05 3.48
N GLY A 54 -19.25 0.84 3.57
CA GLY A 54 -18.60 1.25 4.83
C GLY A 54 -17.67 0.19 5.43
N GLU A 55 -17.36 -0.88 4.70
CA GLU A 55 -16.38 -1.88 5.09
C GLU A 55 -14.94 -1.39 4.87
N LEU A 56 -14.70 -0.48 3.91
CA LEU A 56 -13.39 0.13 3.71
C LEU A 56 -13.12 1.20 4.77
N ARG A 57 -12.38 0.82 5.81
CA ARG A 57 -11.96 1.74 6.87
C ARG A 57 -10.52 2.19 6.64
N LEU A 58 -10.31 3.35 6.06
CA LEU A 58 -8.97 3.88 5.76
C LEU A 58 -8.18 4.31 7.02
N GLU A 59 -8.84 4.32 8.17
CA GLU A 59 -8.29 4.60 9.48
C GLU A 59 -7.62 3.34 10.06
N THR A 60 -7.80 2.18 9.42
CA THR A 60 -7.27 0.90 9.89
C THR A 60 -5.82 0.67 9.47
N SER A 61 -5.21 -0.29 10.16
CA SER A 61 -3.80 -0.69 9.99
C SER A 61 -3.37 -0.99 8.54
N PRO A 62 -4.20 -1.54 7.62
CA PRO A 62 -3.79 -1.78 6.23
C PRO A 62 -3.52 -0.50 5.42
N ASN A 63 -4.03 0.66 5.84
CA ASN A 63 -3.74 1.95 5.19
C ASN A 63 -2.50 2.65 5.81
N ILE A 64 -1.88 2.06 6.83
CA ILE A 64 -0.77 2.65 7.57
C ILE A 64 0.47 1.76 7.40
N VAL A 65 1.53 2.33 6.87
CA VAL A 65 2.85 1.70 6.83
C VAL A 65 3.82 2.43 7.76
N HIS A 66 4.75 1.69 8.33
CA HIS A 66 5.79 2.22 9.21
C HIS A 66 7.06 2.36 8.39
N VAL A 67 7.53 3.59 8.22
CA VAL A 67 8.70 3.91 7.39
C VAL A 67 9.65 4.81 8.19
N ARG A 68 10.94 4.81 7.83
CA ARG A 68 11.87 5.78 8.42
C ARG A 68 11.48 7.21 8.05
N SER A 69 11.76 8.18 8.92
CA SER A 69 11.40 9.59 8.75
C SER A 69 11.93 10.18 7.43
N SER A 70 13.13 9.77 7.01
CA SER A 70 13.73 10.12 5.72
C SER A 70 12.88 9.64 4.53
N ILE A 71 12.44 8.38 4.55
CA ILE A 71 11.57 7.78 3.55
C ILE A 71 10.21 8.47 3.54
N LYS A 72 9.63 8.74 4.72
CA LYS A 72 8.36 9.46 4.83
C LYS A 72 8.41 10.81 4.12
N ARG A 73 9.48 11.60 4.31
CA ARG A 73 9.65 12.88 3.61
C ARG A 73 9.70 12.71 2.10
N LEU A 74 10.40 11.68 1.60
CA LEU A 74 10.46 11.40 0.16
C LEU A 74 9.09 10.99 -0.43
N LEU A 75 8.30 10.23 0.33
CA LEU A 75 6.93 9.87 -0.04
C LEU A 75 6.01 11.10 -0.05
N GLN A 76 6.12 11.98 0.94
CA GLN A 76 5.35 13.23 1.02
C GLN A 76 5.71 14.21 -0.11
N ASP A 77 7.00 14.31 -0.46
CA ASP A 77 7.52 15.11 -1.56
C ASP A 77 7.23 14.52 -2.95
N GLN A 78 6.56 13.35 -3.02
CA GLN A 78 6.31 12.60 -4.26
C GLN A 78 7.59 12.22 -5.04
N LYS A 79 8.73 12.15 -4.36
CA LYS A 79 10.02 11.73 -4.93
C LYS A 79 10.20 10.21 -4.91
N LEU A 80 9.40 9.53 -4.09
CA LEU A 80 9.34 8.08 -3.97
C LEU A 80 7.87 7.65 -4.04
N ALA A 81 7.62 6.47 -4.60
CA ALA A 81 6.30 5.86 -4.62
C ALA A 81 6.39 4.43 -4.07
N LEU A 82 5.36 4.02 -3.32
CA LEU A 82 5.17 2.63 -2.92
C LEU A 82 4.33 1.95 -4.00
N ILE A 83 4.90 0.91 -4.61
CA ILE A 83 4.23 0.12 -5.64
C ILE A 83 4.06 -1.30 -5.11
N PRO A 84 2.88 -1.93 -5.25
CA PRO A 84 2.71 -3.34 -4.90
C PRO A 84 3.68 -4.22 -5.68
N THR A 85 4.03 -5.38 -5.10
CA THR A 85 4.87 -6.36 -5.80
C THR A 85 4.14 -6.93 -7.03
N GLU A 86 4.90 -7.47 -7.99
CA GLU A 86 4.34 -8.14 -9.17
C GLU A 86 3.38 -9.27 -8.77
N GLU A 87 3.76 -10.11 -7.80
CA GLU A 87 2.90 -11.16 -7.27
C GLU A 87 1.58 -10.60 -6.70
N THR A 88 1.66 -9.47 -5.98
CA THR A 88 0.46 -8.79 -5.47
C THR A 88 -0.40 -8.28 -6.63
N LEU A 89 0.20 -7.65 -7.64
CA LEU A 89 -0.53 -7.16 -8.82
C LEU A 89 -1.21 -8.31 -9.57
N ASP A 90 -0.52 -9.44 -9.76
CA ASP A 90 -1.09 -10.62 -10.44
C ASP A 90 -2.29 -11.19 -9.68
N LYS A 91 -2.18 -11.28 -8.35
CA LYS A 91 -3.30 -11.70 -7.49
C LYS A 91 -4.49 -10.75 -7.61
N LEU A 92 -4.23 -9.44 -7.58
CA LEU A 92 -5.26 -8.41 -7.73
C LEU A 92 -5.93 -8.48 -9.11
N LEU A 93 -5.16 -8.63 -10.18
CA LEU A 93 -5.68 -8.76 -11.54
C LEU A 93 -6.51 -10.02 -11.72
N LYS A 94 -6.04 -11.16 -11.21
CA LYS A 94 -6.79 -12.42 -11.24
C LYS A 94 -8.12 -12.29 -10.51
N LEU A 95 -8.11 -11.73 -9.31
CA LEU A 95 -9.32 -11.48 -8.54
C LEU A 95 -10.27 -10.53 -9.28
N HIS A 96 -9.74 -9.45 -9.87
CA HIS A 96 -10.53 -8.51 -10.66
C HIS A 96 -11.24 -9.21 -11.82
N CYS A 97 -10.51 -10.01 -12.62
CA CYS A 97 -11.09 -10.77 -13.72
C CYS A 97 -12.16 -11.77 -13.26
N GLN A 98 -11.97 -12.42 -12.10
CA GLN A 98 -12.98 -13.31 -11.52
C GLN A 98 -14.24 -12.53 -11.10
N ASN A 99 -14.06 -11.42 -10.37
CA ASN A 99 -15.17 -10.59 -9.87
C ASN A 99 -15.98 -9.90 -10.99
N LEU A 100 -15.40 -9.72 -12.17
CA LEU A 100 -16.12 -9.27 -13.37
C LEU A 100 -17.07 -10.32 -13.94
N SER A 101 -16.80 -11.60 -13.69
CA SER A 101 -17.58 -12.72 -14.23
C SER A 101 -18.72 -13.19 -13.32
N CYS A 102 -18.80 -12.67 -12.09
CA CYS A 102 -19.82 -13.04 -11.11
C CYS A 102 -20.70 -11.86 -10.68
N GLU A 103 -21.88 -12.19 -10.15
CA GLU A 103 -22.79 -11.23 -9.55
C GLU A 103 -22.16 -10.56 -8.33
N VAL A 104 -22.61 -9.35 -8.01
CA VAL A 104 -22.00 -8.50 -6.96
C VAL A 104 -21.91 -9.23 -5.61
N TYR A 105 -22.91 -10.04 -5.28
CA TYR A 105 -22.98 -10.78 -4.00
C TYR A 105 -22.05 -11.99 -3.93
N ASP A 106 -21.58 -12.49 -5.07
CA ASP A 106 -20.70 -13.66 -5.17
C ASP A 106 -19.22 -13.27 -5.35
N ARG A 107 -18.92 -11.97 -5.28
CA ARG A 107 -17.55 -11.46 -5.43
C ARG A 107 -16.69 -11.86 -4.24
N THR A 108 -15.48 -12.30 -4.54
CA THR A 108 -14.46 -12.56 -3.52
C THR A 108 -13.85 -11.23 -3.07
N ARG A 109 -13.62 -11.07 -1.75
CA ARG A 109 -13.08 -9.82 -1.20
C ARG A 109 -11.59 -9.72 -1.48
N TYR A 110 -11.12 -8.50 -1.74
CA TYR A 110 -9.70 -8.23 -1.96
C TYR A 110 -8.84 -8.53 -0.71
N THR A 111 -9.40 -8.46 0.49
CA THR A 111 -8.75 -8.83 1.75
C THR A 111 -8.44 -10.32 1.86
N ASP A 112 -9.24 -11.16 1.21
CA ASP A 112 -9.14 -12.63 1.34
C ASP A 112 -8.02 -13.19 0.46
N VAL A 113 -7.66 -12.45 -0.60
CA VAL A 113 -6.61 -12.83 -1.56
C VAL A 113 -5.26 -12.19 -1.20
N SER A 114 -5.28 -11.05 -0.50
CA SER A 114 -4.09 -10.26 -0.16
C SER A 114 -3.51 -10.53 1.21
N SER A 115 -4.13 -11.38 2.05
CA SER A 115 -3.53 -11.75 3.34
C SER A 115 -2.14 -12.35 3.15
N PRO A 116 -1.07 -11.66 3.60
CA PRO A 116 0.20 -12.33 3.78
C PRO A 116 -0.02 -13.39 4.85
N LEU A 117 0.64 -14.54 4.69
CA LEU A 117 1.03 -15.34 5.83
C LEU A 117 1.64 -14.37 6.87
N VAL A 118 0.91 -14.11 7.95
CA VAL A 118 1.52 -13.60 9.16
C VAL A 118 2.41 -14.73 9.62
N HIS A 119 3.65 -14.78 9.12
CA HIS A 119 4.72 -15.48 9.83
C HIS A 119 4.98 -14.65 11.08
N SER A 120 4.15 -14.92 12.09
CA SER A 120 4.41 -14.64 13.48
C SER A 120 5.57 -15.52 13.95
N ASP A 121 6.77 -15.30 13.41
CA ASP A 121 8.00 -15.96 13.86
C ASP A 121 9.17 -14.99 13.69
N ILE A 122 9.17 -13.94 14.52
CA ILE A 122 10.41 -13.31 14.99
C ILE A 122 10.21 -13.01 16.48
N LEU A 123 10.56 -14.00 17.31
CA LEU A 123 11.05 -13.83 18.69
C LEU A 123 12.51 -14.25 18.71
#